data_AF-A0A2M8NNV6-F1
#
_entry.id   AF-A0A2M8NNV6-F1
#
_cell.length_a   1.000
_cell.length_b   1.000
_cell.length_c   1.000
_cell.angle_alpha   90.00
_cell.angle_beta   90.00
_cell.angle_gamma   90.00
#
_symmetry.space_group_name_H-M   'P 1'
#
loop_
_entity.id
_entity.type
_entity.pdbx_description
1 polymer ?
#
loop_
_entity_poly.entity_id
_entity_poly.type
_entity_poly.pdbx_seq_one_letter_code
_entity_poly.pdbx_strand_id
1 'polypeptide(L)'
;MTQAVQSGAPIARTAEQAAARRKFSARLLRRPRARVGLAMVSLVVLLAIFAPILAPNDPIRQFRDGLSDVGTPLAPNERYMMGTDHLGRDMWSRVLYGAQISLTISLLANLTAALIGTSVGMIAGYFGGWIDYVVMR
;
A
#
# COMPACT_ATOMS: atom_id res chain seq x y z
N MET A 1 42.95 34.08 5.44
CA MET A 1 43.49 32.72 5.53
C MET A 1 42.64 31.93 6.52
N THR A 2 41.44 31.52 6.11
CA THR A 2 41.09 30.14 5.71
C THR A 2 41.06 29.18 6.90
N GLN A 3 40.00 29.26 7.71
CA GLN A 3 39.69 28.17 8.65
C GLN A 3 38.95 27.05 7.91
N ALA A 4 39.44 25.86 8.18
CA ALA A 4 39.18 24.61 7.49
C ALA A 4 37.69 24.23 7.49
N VAL A 5 37.25 23.86 6.29
CA VAL A 5 36.03 23.11 6.01
C VAL A 5 36.09 21.77 6.79
N GLN A 6 35.25 21.61 7.81
CA GLN A 6 34.96 20.31 8.44
C GLN A 6 34.17 19.43 7.45
N SER A 7 34.89 18.77 6.53
CA SER A 7 34.34 17.78 5.59
C SER A 7 34.54 16.35 6.13
N GLY A 8 33.74 15.94 7.12
CA GLY A 8 33.83 14.59 7.71
C GLY A 8 32.49 13.85 7.94
N ALA A 9 31.35 14.48 7.64
CA ALA A 9 30.05 14.06 8.18
C ALA A 9 29.04 13.25 7.31
N PRO A 10 29.31 12.74 6.08
CA PRO A 10 28.28 12.01 5.33
C PRO A 10 28.25 10.48 5.56
N ILE A 11 29.40 9.85 5.86
CA ILE A 11 29.54 8.37 5.83
C ILE A 11 29.15 7.71 7.17
N ALA A 12 29.43 8.38 8.30
CA ALA A 12 29.13 7.84 9.63
C ALA A 12 27.62 7.76 9.90
N ARG A 13 26.85 8.75 9.42
CA ARG A 13 25.39 8.81 9.61
C ARG A 13 24.66 7.70 8.83
N THR A 14 25.14 7.34 7.65
CA THR A 14 24.55 6.26 6.83
C THR A 14 24.76 4.89 7.45
N ALA A 15 25.96 4.62 7.99
CA ALA A 15 26.26 3.36 8.67
C ALA A 15 25.44 3.18 9.96
N GLU A 16 25.29 4.25 10.74
CA GLU A 16 24.51 4.24 11.98
C GLU A 16 23.00 4.09 11.70
N GLN A 17 22.47 4.77 10.69
CA GLN A 17 21.08 4.61 10.24
C GLN A 17 20.80 3.22 9.66
N ALA A 18 21.73 2.65 8.89
CA ALA A 18 21.62 1.29 8.38
C ALA A 18 21.64 0.25 9.52
N ALA A 19 22.48 0.47 10.53
CA ALA A 19 22.53 -0.37 11.72
C ALA A 19 21.26 -0.26 12.58
N ALA A 20 20.71 0.95 12.75
CA ALA A 20 19.46 1.19 13.47
C ALA A 20 18.26 0.55 12.75
N ARG A 21 18.18 0.71 11.43
CA ARG A 21 17.20 0.03 10.57
C ARG A 21 17.30 -1.48 10.70
N ARG A 22 18.51 -2.06 10.59
CA ARG A 22 18.74 -3.50 10.71
C ARG A 22 18.34 -4.04 12.09
N LYS A 23 18.65 -3.31 13.17
CA LYS A 23 18.23 -3.67 14.54
C LYS A 23 16.70 -3.60 14.69
N PHE A 24 16.05 -2.61 14.11
CA PHE A 24 14.59 -2.48 14.13
C PHE A 24 13.90 -3.59 13.32
N SER A 25 14.38 -3.87 12.10
CA SER A 25 13.88 -4.96 11.25
C SER A 25 14.04 -6.32 11.93
N ALA A 26 15.22 -6.60 12.50
CA ALA A 26 15.49 -7.84 13.22
C ALA A 26 14.61 -7.98 14.49
N ARG A 27 14.29 -6.88 15.17
CA ARG A 27 13.42 -6.88 16.36
C ARG A 27 11.94 -7.02 16.01
N LEU A 28 11.51 -6.46 14.87
CA LEU A 28 10.16 -6.60 14.35
C LEU A 28 9.89 -8.04 13.90
N LEU A 29 10.80 -8.64 13.14
CA LEU A 29 10.71 -10.03 12.67
C LEU A 29 10.76 -11.07 13.79
N ARG A 30 11.28 -10.71 14.98
CA ARG A 30 11.25 -11.57 16.16
C ARG A 30 9.85 -11.75 16.77
N ARG A 31 8.90 -10.85 16.47
CA ARG A 31 7.53 -10.95 16.99
C ARG A 31 6.66 -11.78 16.03
N PRO A 32 6.05 -12.89 16.46
CA PRO A 32 5.24 -13.75 15.58
C PRO A 32 4.08 -12.98 14.94
N ARG A 33 3.41 -12.10 15.70
CA ARG A 33 2.32 -11.25 15.19
C ARG A 33 2.77 -10.30 14.07
N ALA A 34 3.96 -9.72 14.21
CA ALA A 34 4.51 -8.82 13.20
C ALA A 34 4.89 -9.58 11.91
N ARG A 35 5.38 -10.82 12.02
CA ARG A 35 5.64 -11.68 10.86
C ARG A 35 4.36 -12.04 10.11
N VAL A 36 3.29 -12.39 10.83
CA VAL A 36 1.99 -12.70 10.19
C VAL A 36 1.45 -11.49 9.46
N GLY A 37 1.44 -10.31 10.10
CA GLY A 37 0.98 -9.08 9.45
C GLY A 37 1.82 -8.72 8.23
N LEU A 38 3.15 -8.82 8.33
CA LEU A 38 4.05 -8.58 7.21
C LEU A 38 3.80 -9.58 6.07
N ALA A 39 3.64 -10.87 6.37
CA ALA A 39 3.36 -11.89 5.38
C ALA A 39 2.03 -11.64 4.65
N MET A 40 0.97 -11.25 5.38
CA MET A 40 -0.33 -10.92 4.77
C MET A 40 -0.23 -9.71 3.84
N VAL A 41 0.40 -8.62 4.30
CA VAL A 41 0.58 -7.41 3.48
C VAL A 41 1.43 -7.73 2.26
N SER A 42 2.55 -8.44 2.43
CA SER A 42 3.40 -8.85 1.32
C SER A 42 2.65 -9.71 0.31
N LEU A 43 1.82 -10.66 0.76
CA LEU A 43 1.00 -11.49 -0.12
C LEU A 43 0.05 -10.62 -0.97
N VAL A 44 -0.70 -9.71 -0.35
CA VAL A 44 -1.64 -8.84 -1.07
C VAL A 44 -0.92 -7.94 -2.08
N VAL A 45 0.22 -7.36 -1.68
CA VAL A 45 1.04 -6.52 -2.57
C VAL A 45 1.56 -7.33 -3.76
N LEU A 46 2.03 -8.56 -3.54
CA LEU A 46 2.49 -9.43 -4.62
C LEU A 46 1.32 -9.79 -5.56
N LEU A 47 0.18 -10.22 -5.03
CA LEU A 47 -1.00 -10.53 -5.85
C LEU A 47 -1.47 -9.34 -6.69
N ALA A 48 -1.42 -8.13 -6.12
CA ALA A 48 -1.79 -6.90 -6.82
C ALA A 48 -0.78 -6.51 -7.91
N ILE A 49 0.52 -6.63 -7.67
CA ILE A 49 1.56 -6.33 -8.68
C ILE A 49 1.51 -7.34 -9.82
N PHE A 50 1.32 -8.62 -9.49
CA PHE A 50 1.24 -9.69 -10.47
C PHE A 50 -0.19 -9.91 -11.01
N ALA A 51 -1.14 -9.03 -10.70
CA ALA A 51 -2.52 -9.13 -11.19
C ALA A 51 -2.61 -9.27 -12.73
N PRO A 52 -1.82 -8.54 -13.56
CA PRO A 52 -1.90 -8.69 -15.02
C PRO A 52 -1.46 -10.05 -15.56
N ILE A 53 -0.71 -10.83 -14.76
CA ILE A 53 -0.21 -12.16 -15.15
C ILE A 53 -1.06 -13.25 -14.50
N LEU A 54 -1.56 -13.02 -13.28
CA LEU A 54 -2.35 -13.96 -12.49
C LEU A 54 -3.84 -13.95 -12.85
N ALA A 55 -4.33 -12.86 -13.45
CA ALA A 55 -5.71 -12.75 -13.89
C ALA A 55 -5.87 -13.39 -15.29
N PRO A 56 -6.70 -14.44 -15.44
CA PRO A 56 -6.95 -15.07 -16.73
C PRO A 56 -7.81 -14.20 -17.67
N ASN A 57 -8.62 -13.29 -17.11
CA ASN A 57 -9.60 -12.51 -17.86
C ASN A 57 -9.48 -11.01 -17.57
N ASP A 58 -9.95 -10.19 -18.51
CA ASP A 58 -10.10 -8.76 -18.29
C ASP A 58 -11.17 -8.50 -17.19
N PRO A 59 -10.85 -7.73 -16.13
CA PRO A 59 -11.74 -7.52 -14.98
C PRO A 59 -13.00 -6.70 -15.29
N ILE A 60 -13.01 -5.93 -16.38
CA ILE A 60 -14.15 -5.08 -16.76
C ILE A 60 -14.97 -5.75 -17.87
N ARG A 61 -14.36 -6.65 -18.63
CA ARG A 61 -15.02 -7.36 -19.72
C ARG A 61 -16.20 -8.18 -19.23
N GLN A 62 -17.36 -7.93 -19.84
CA GLN A 62 -18.57 -8.69 -19.63
C GLN A 62 -18.59 -9.92 -20.54
N PHE A 63 -18.66 -11.11 -19.95
CA PHE A 63 -18.74 -12.36 -20.70
C PHE A 63 -20.19 -12.79 -20.87
N ARG A 64 -20.62 -13.05 -22.11
CA ARG A 64 -21.98 -13.53 -22.38
C ARG A 64 -22.25 -14.90 -21.76
N ASP A 65 -21.21 -15.73 -21.73
CA ASP A 65 -21.18 -17.03 -21.09
C ASP A 65 -20.83 -16.94 -19.59
N GLY A 66 -20.79 -15.73 -19.03
CA GLY A 66 -20.57 -15.49 -17.62
C GLY A 66 -21.85 -15.55 -16.78
N LEU A 67 -23.00 -15.79 -17.39
CA LEU A 67 -24.29 -15.91 -16.72
C LEU A 67 -24.98 -17.21 -17.16
N SER A 68 -25.87 -17.73 -16.33
CA SER A 68 -26.78 -18.80 -16.73
C SER A 68 -27.80 -18.31 -17.77
N ASP A 69 -28.55 -19.23 -18.38
CA ASP A 69 -29.60 -18.91 -19.35
C ASP A 69 -30.70 -17.98 -18.78
N VAL A 70 -30.83 -17.95 -17.45
CA VAL A 70 -31.80 -17.12 -16.72
C VAL A 70 -31.17 -15.81 -16.21
N GLY A 71 -29.91 -15.53 -16.57
CA GLY A 71 -29.19 -14.31 -16.19
C GLY A 71 -28.61 -14.33 -14.78
N THR A 72 -28.46 -15.49 -14.13
CA THR A 72 -27.86 -15.58 -12.79
C THR A 72 -26.33 -15.73 -12.85
N PRO A 73 -25.59 -15.22 -11.85
CA PRO A 73 -24.15 -15.43 -11.75
C PRO A 73 -23.79 -16.92 -11.71
N LEU A 74 -22.67 -17.27 -12.34
CA LEU A 74 -22.15 -18.62 -12.32
C LEU A 74 -21.38 -18.87 -11.03
N ALA A 75 -21.57 -20.06 -10.46
CA ALA A 75 -20.74 -20.58 -9.38
C ALA A 75 -19.29 -20.86 -9.87
N PRO A 76 -18.32 -21.02 -8.96
CA PRO A 76 -16.96 -21.42 -9.29
C PRO A 76 -16.90 -22.61 -10.26
N ASN A 77 -16.16 -22.45 -11.34
CA ASN A 77 -15.96 -23.48 -12.36
C ASN A 77 -14.55 -23.36 -12.98
N GLU A 78 -14.21 -24.27 -13.90
CA GLU A 78 -12.88 -24.33 -14.53
C GLU A 78 -12.49 -23.02 -15.24
N ARG A 79 -13.46 -22.28 -15.79
CA ARG A 79 -13.21 -21.01 -16.48
C ARG A 79 -13.24 -19.81 -15.55
N TYR A 80 -14.13 -19.83 -14.56
CA TYR A 80 -14.31 -18.77 -13.57
C TYR A 80 -14.00 -19.33 -12.18
N MET A 81 -12.73 -19.28 -11.76
CA MET A 81 -12.25 -19.90 -10.50
C MET A 81 -13.02 -19.46 -9.25
N MET A 82 -13.50 -18.20 -9.22
CA MET A 82 -14.33 -17.68 -8.13
C MET A 82 -15.78 -17.44 -8.54
N GLY A 83 -16.18 -17.94 -9.71
CA GLY A 83 -17.46 -17.63 -10.33
C GLY A 83 -17.49 -16.24 -10.95
N THR A 84 -18.69 -15.79 -11.27
CA THR A 84 -18.92 -14.49 -11.90
C THR A 84 -19.77 -13.56 -11.02
N ASP A 85 -19.83 -12.29 -11.39
CA ASP A 85 -20.76 -11.33 -10.78
C ASP A 85 -22.09 -11.23 -11.54
N HIS A 86 -23.00 -10.36 -11.08
CA HIS A 86 -24.31 -10.11 -11.70
C HIS A 86 -24.27 -9.61 -13.15
N LEU A 87 -23.10 -9.19 -13.64
CA LEU A 87 -22.93 -8.79 -15.03
C LEU A 87 -22.31 -9.92 -15.86
N GLY A 88 -21.82 -11.01 -15.24
CA GLY A 88 -21.08 -12.06 -15.93
C GLY A 88 -19.60 -11.73 -16.10
N ARG A 89 -19.02 -10.92 -15.22
CA ARG A 89 -17.57 -10.66 -15.18
C ARG A 89 -16.86 -11.66 -14.26
N ASP A 90 -15.63 -12.00 -14.57
CA ASP A 90 -14.81 -12.93 -13.78
C ASP A 90 -14.44 -12.34 -12.40
N MET A 91 -14.93 -12.96 -11.33
CA MET A 91 -14.73 -12.47 -9.97
C MET A 91 -13.26 -12.56 -9.52
N TRP A 92 -12.51 -13.59 -9.94
CA TRP A 92 -11.10 -13.76 -9.54
C TRP A 92 -10.23 -12.62 -10.08
N SER A 93 -10.35 -12.35 -11.38
CA SER A 93 -9.67 -11.24 -12.04
C SER A 93 -10.05 -9.90 -11.40
N ARG A 94 -11.33 -9.70 -11.06
CA ARG A 94 -11.80 -8.47 -10.38
C ARG A 94 -11.20 -8.27 -9.00
N VAL A 95 -11.01 -9.33 -8.22
CA VAL A 95 -10.39 -9.24 -6.89
C VAL A 95 -8.92 -8.84 -7.01
N LEU A 96 -8.16 -9.45 -7.93
CA LEU A 96 -6.74 -9.12 -8.14
C LEU A 96 -6.54 -7.67 -8.59
N TYR A 97 -7.26 -7.25 -9.62
CA TYR A 97 -7.19 -5.86 -10.09
C TYR A 97 -7.77 -4.86 -9.08
N GLY A 98 -8.79 -5.27 -8.30
CA GLY A 98 -9.31 -4.49 -7.19
C GLY A 98 -8.24 -4.20 -6.14
N ALA A 99 -7.45 -5.23 -5.76
CA ALA A 99 -6.33 -5.06 -4.84
C ALA A 99 -5.27 -4.07 -5.38
N GLN A 100 -4.96 -4.13 -6.68
CA GLN A 100 -4.06 -3.18 -7.33
C GLN A 100 -4.59 -1.74 -7.24
N ILE A 101 -5.86 -1.52 -7.61
CA ILE A 101 -6.49 -0.20 -7.58
C ILE A 101 -6.53 0.34 -6.13
N SER A 102 -6.93 -0.48 -5.16
CA SER A 102 -6.98 -0.08 -3.75
C SER A 102 -5.61 0.36 -3.24
N LEU A 103 -4.55 -0.41 -3.53
CA LEU A 103 -3.19 -0.05 -3.13
C LEU A 103 -2.73 1.27 -3.76
N THR A 104 -3.00 1.46 -5.06
CA THR A 104 -2.64 2.71 -5.75
C THR A 104 -3.35 3.91 -5.12
N ILE A 105 -4.67 3.82 -4.91
CA ILE A 105 -5.46 4.93 -4.35
C ILE A 105 -5.02 5.22 -2.91
N SER A 106 -4.87 4.20 -2.06
CA SER A 106 -4.43 4.39 -0.67
C SER A 106 -3.05 5.02 -0.58
N LEU A 107 -2.11 4.63 -1.46
CA LEU A 107 -0.78 5.23 -1.48
C LEU A 107 -0.84 6.72 -1.85
N LEU A 108 -1.57 7.06 -2.92
CA LEU A 108 -1.73 8.45 -3.37
C LEU A 108 -2.44 9.31 -2.32
N ALA A 109 -3.48 8.78 -1.69
CA ALA A 109 -4.21 9.46 -0.62
C ALA A 109 -3.29 9.74 0.58
N ASN A 110 -2.49 8.75 1.01
CA ASN A 110 -1.56 8.90 2.13
C ASN A 110 -0.44 9.89 1.83
N LEU A 111 0.11 9.88 0.62
CA LEU A 111 1.12 10.85 0.21
C LEU A 111 0.56 12.27 0.22
N THR A 112 -0.67 12.45 -0.28
CA THR A 112 -1.35 13.73 -0.29
C THR A 112 -1.64 14.21 1.14
N ALA A 113 -2.17 13.33 2.00
CA ALA A 113 -2.42 13.63 3.40
C ALA A 113 -1.13 13.99 4.15
N ALA A 114 -0.04 13.25 3.91
CA ALA A 114 1.27 13.55 4.49
C ALA A 114 1.79 14.91 4.01
N LEU A 115 1.67 15.23 2.72
CA LEU A 115 2.09 16.53 2.19
C LEU A 115 1.33 17.69 2.83
N ILE A 116 0.00 17.58 2.90
CA ILE A 116 -0.85 18.60 3.54
C ILE A 116 -0.54 18.68 5.04
N GLY A 117 -0.55 17.55 5.74
CA GLY A 117 -0.33 17.48 7.18
C GLY A 117 1.04 18.01 7.60
N THR A 118 2.09 17.68 6.86
CA THR A 118 3.43 18.22 7.10
C THR A 118 3.52 19.71 6.79
N SER A 119 2.89 20.19 5.72
CA SER A 119 2.86 21.63 5.40
C SER A 119 2.19 22.44 6.51
N VAL A 120 1.00 21.99 6.95
CA VAL A 120 0.28 22.61 8.07
C VAL A 120 1.09 22.50 9.36
N GLY A 121 1.67 21.34 9.64
CA GLY A 121 2.51 21.12 10.82
C GLY A 121 3.76 22.00 10.85
N MET A 122 4.41 22.22 9.71
CA MET A 122 5.55 23.14 9.59
C MET A 122 5.13 24.59 9.81
N ILE A 123 4.00 25.03 9.25
CA ILE A 123 3.47 26.39 9.48
C ILE A 123 3.15 26.58 10.96
N ALA A 124 2.45 25.63 11.59
CA ALA A 124 2.13 25.67 13.00
C ALA A 124 3.38 25.70 13.89
N GLY A 125 4.40 24.89 13.55
CA GLY A 125 5.66 24.82 14.29
C GLY A 125 6.57 26.03 14.09
N TYR A 126 6.54 26.68 12.92
CA TYR A 126 7.36 27.86 12.63
C TYR A 126 6.82 29.13 13.30
N PHE A 127 5.50 29.33 13.26
CA PHE A 127 4.88 30.54 13.82
C PHE A 127 4.61 30.45 15.33
N GLY A 128 4.85 29.30 15.97
CA GLY A 128 4.90 29.14 17.43
C GLY A 128 3.87 30.00 18.18
N GLY A 129 2.58 29.74 17.94
CA GLY A 129 1.50 30.58 18.46
C GLY A 129 0.12 30.01 18.15
N TRP A 130 -0.91 30.51 18.85
CA TRP A 130 -2.36 30.21 18.93
C TRP A 130 -2.85 28.74 18.86
N ILE A 131 -2.19 27.85 18.11
CA ILE A 131 -2.45 26.41 18.03
C ILE A 131 -2.06 25.72 19.34
N ASP A 132 -0.96 26.13 19.98
CA ASP A 132 -0.57 25.62 21.30
C ASP A 132 -1.65 25.96 22.36
N TYR A 133 -2.37 27.06 22.18
CA TYR A 133 -3.45 27.51 23.08
C TYR A 133 -4.78 26.76 22.89
N VAL A 134 -5.07 26.27 21.67
CA VAL A 134 -6.29 25.50 21.37
C VAL A 134 -6.11 24.01 21.66
N VAL A 135 -4.88 23.48 21.60
CA VAL A 135 -4.58 22.06 21.83
C VAL A 135 -4.31 21.74 23.31
N MET A 136 -3.85 22.70 24.10
CA MET A 136 -3.58 22.52 25.54
C MET A 136 -4.80 22.78 26.45
N ARG A 137 -6.01 23.00 25.90
CA ARG A 137 -7.27 23.22 26.65
C ARG A 137 -8.33 22.24 26.17
#